data_AF-A0A973MXD6-F1
#
_entry.id   AF-A0A973MXD6-F1
#
_cell.length_a   1.000
_cell.length_b   1.000
_cell.length_c   1.000
_cell.angle_alpha   90.00
_cell.angle_beta   90.00
_cell.angle_gamma   90.00
#
_symmetry.space_group_name_H-M   'P 1'
#
loop_
_entity.id
_entity.type
_entity.pdbx_description
1 polymer ?
#
loop_
_entity_poly.entity_id
_entity_poly.type
_entity_poly.pdbx_seq_one_letter_code
_entity_poly.pdbx_strand_id
1 'polypeptide(L)'
;MQQVSTLSWLVKCAVAAAALLLACGLATARFGSALQQPAVTTRDGSLVTLNRYVREPTPDLVLVGSSLAWRLKEEYFSLPRVRNLALAGGSPVTGLEIVATRASLPKIILIETNILSRAPDSALIDKFSDDVRADALLLRPVRTAVAAYETWNHAAPDAAQARAEQDRLLSRPPDTFDNKVYLDRALEQMNDGDPTAPARANVLRLRQLIDDLRQRGVRVFLIHIPLAPEIEGSRLVRMTDEIVHEAFPDLGLWLAVDPPRRELRWDDGMHLDERSSLLVVRAIESALNERRDARGP
;
A
#
# COMPACT_ATOMS: atom_id res chain seq x y z
N MET A 1 -48.78 46.08 -17.42
CA MET A 1 -48.05 44.86 -17.02
C MET A 1 -46.79 44.77 -17.88
N GLN A 2 -45.62 45.08 -17.32
CA GLN A 2 -44.35 45.00 -18.04
C GLN A 2 -44.03 43.53 -18.29
N GLN A 3 -43.92 43.14 -19.57
CA GLN A 3 -43.27 41.90 -19.97
C GLN A 3 -41.80 41.99 -19.54
N VAL A 4 -41.53 41.53 -18.32
CA VAL A 4 -40.16 41.21 -17.93
C VAL A 4 -39.74 40.08 -18.87
N SER A 5 -38.85 40.43 -19.81
CA SER A 5 -38.39 39.54 -20.87
C SER A 5 -38.00 38.18 -20.28
N THR A 6 -38.71 37.14 -20.68
CA THR A 6 -38.44 35.73 -20.32
C THR A 6 -36.98 35.36 -20.60
N LEU A 7 -36.35 36.01 -21.58
CA LEU A 7 -34.93 35.91 -21.89
C LEU A 7 -34.04 36.37 -20.71
N SER A 8 -34.41 37.46 -20.02
CA SER A 8 -33.66 37.97 -18.85
C SER A 8 -33.68 36.97 -17.69
N TRP A 9 -34.80 36.27 -17.49
CA TRP A 9 -34.92 35.27 -16.44
C TRP A 9 -34.12 34.00 -16.76
N LEU A 10 -34.22 33.50 -18.00
CA LEU A 10 -33.45 32.35 -18.46
C LEU A 10 -31.93 32.60 -18.38
N VAL A 11 -31.47 33.80 -18.76
CA VAL A 11 -30.05 34.17 -18.65
C VAL A 11 -29.61 34.21 -17.19
N LYS A 12 -30.40 34.77 -16.27
CA LYS A 12 -30.08 34.77 -14.83
C LYS A 12 -30.00 33.35 -14.26
N CYS A 13 -30.93 32.48 -14.63
CA CYS A 13 -30.90 31.07 -14.22
C CYS A 13 -29.68 30.34 -14.79
N ALA A 14 -29.33 30.56 -16.06
CA ALA A 14 -28.16 29.96 -16.68
C ALA A 14 -26.85 30.44 -16.02
N VAL A 15 -26.74 31.74 -15.72
CA VAL A 15 -25.57 32.30 -15.02
C VAL A 15 -25.48 31.77 -13.59
N ALA A 16 -26.59 31.69 -12.85
CA ALA A 16 -26.61 31.12 -11.51
C ALA A 16 -26.21 29.63 -11.53
N ALA A 17 -26.72 28.85 -12.48
CA ALA A 17 -26.34 27.46 -12.66
C ALA A 17 -24.86 27.32 -13.01
N ALA A 18 -24.35 28.12 -13.95
CA ALA A 18 -22.94 28.12 -14.32
C ALA A 18 -22.03 28.50 -13.14
N ALA A 19 -22.40 29.52 -12.37
CA ALA A 19 -21.67 29.93 -11.16
C ALA A 19 -21.67 28.84 -10.09
N LEU A 20 -22.81 28.15 -9.90
CA LEU A 20 -22.91 27.02 -8.96
C LEU A 20 -22.06 25.83 -9.41
N LEU A 21 -22.09 25.48 -10.69
CA LEU A 21 -21.26 24.43 -11.27
C LEU A 21 -19.76 24.76 -11.17
N LEU A 22 -19.37 26.02 -11.43
CA LEU A 22 -18.00 26.48 -11.25
C LEU A 22 -17.57 26.44 -9.78
N ALA A 23 -18.40 26.91 -8.85
CA ALA A 23 -18.11 26.86 -7.43
C ALA A 23 -17.98 25.42 -6.93
N CYS A 24 -18.87 24.51 -7.33
CA CYS A 24 -18.78 23.10 -7.00
C CYS A 24 -17.57 22.43 -7.67
N GLY A 25 -17.21 22.84 -8.89
CA GLY A 25 -16.03 22.35 -9.61
C GLY A 25 -14.74 22.75 -8.89
N LEU A 26 -14.64 24.02 -8.49
CA LEU A 26 -13.54 24.56 -7.69
C LEU A 26 -13.45 23.89 -6.31
N ALA A 27 -14.59 23.73 -5.62
CA ALA A 27 -14.62 23.03 -4.33
C ALA A 27 -14.19 21.55 -4.47
N THR A 28 -14.64 20.87 -5.53
CA THR A 28 -14.24 19.47 -5.80
C THR A 28 -12.76 19.38 -6.16
N ALA A 29 -12.21 20.32 -6.94
CA ALA A 29 -10.80 20.36 -7.26
C ALA A 29 -9.93 20.68 -6.03
N ARG A 30 -10.42 21.55 -5.14
CA ARG A 30 -9.69 22.02 -3.95
C ARG A 30 -9.74 21.03 -2.79
N PHE A 31 -10.89 20.38 -2.58
CA PHE A 31 -11.17 19.55 -1.40
C PHE A 31 -11.48 18.10 -1.76
N GLY A 32 -12.02 17.82 -2.96
CA GLY A 32 -12.46 16.49 -3.36
C GLY A 32 -11.34 15.45 -3.51
N SER A 33 -10.08 15.86 -3.65
CA SER A 33 -8.94 14.93 -3.62
C SER A 33 -8.64 14.39 -2.22
N ALA A 34 -8.95 15.17 -1.17
CA ALA A 34 -8.76 14.79 0.23
C ALA A 34 -9.95 14.02 0.80
N LEU A 35 -11.06 13.93 0.04
CA LEU A 35 -12.33 13.39 0.50
C LEU A 35 -12.55 12.01 -0.15
N GLN A 36 -12.16 10.97 0.59
CA GLN A 36 -12.32 9.58 0.17
C GLN A 36 -13.48 8.93 0.94
N GLN A 37 -14.31 8.16 0.23
CA GLN A 37 -15.31 7.33 0.92
C GLN A 37 -14.61 6.18 1.65
N PRO A 38 -15.14 5.74 2.80
CA PRO A 38 -14.66 4.55 3.46
C PRO A 38 -14.64 3.38 2.47
N ALA A 39 -13.56 2.62 2.46
CA ALA A 39 -13.47 1.42 1.66
C ALA A 39 -14.49 0.40 2.19
N VAL A 40 -15.45 0.00 1.35
CA VAL A 40 -16.45 -1.02 1.70
C VAL A 40 -15.91 -2.42 1.42
N THR A 41 -14.92 -2.52 0.53
CA THR A 41 -14.20 -3.76 0.22
C THR A 41 -12.69 -3.56 0.28
N THR A 42 -11.93 -4.65 0.44
CA THR A 42 -10.46 -4.63 0.37
C THR A 42 -9.94 -4.12 -0.97
N ARG A 43 -10.68 -4.40 -2.05
CA ARG A 43 -10.38 -3.87 -3.39
C ARG A 43 -10.55 -2.36 -3.43
N ASP A 44 -11.60 -1.83 -2.83
CA ASP A 44 -11.79 -0.38 -2.71
C ASP A 44 -10.67 0.26 -1.89
N GLY A 45 -10.24 -0.38 -0.80
CA GLY A 45 -9.10 0.10 0.00
C GLY A 45 -7.81 0.19 -0.80
N SER A 46 -7.51 -0.83 -1.61
CA SER A 46 -6.34 -0.82 -2.50
C SER A 46 -6.41 0.31 -3.53
N LEU A 47 -7.59 0.53 -4.14
CA LEU A 47 -7.81 1.63 -5.09
C LEU A 47 -7.67 3.01 -4.44
N VAL A 48 -8.16 3.15 -3.22
CA VAL A 48 -8.05 4.36 -2.40
C VAL A 48 -6.58 4.70 -2.17
N THR A 49 -5.76 3.73 -1.77
CA THR A 49 -4.33 3.94 -1.52
C THR A 49 -3.54 4.25 -2.79
N LEU A 50 -3.79 3.53 -3.89
CA LEU A 50 -3.16 3.83 -5.19
C LEU A 50 -3.52 5.25 -5.69
N ASN A 51 -4.78 5.65 -5.53
CA ASN A 51 -5.21 7.00 -5.89
C ASN A 51 -4.56 8.08 -5.01
N ARG A 52 -4.36 7.82 -3.70
CA ARG A 52 -3.58 8.72 -2.83
C ARG A 52 -2.15 8.87 -3.31
N TYR A 53 -1.48 7.76 -3.63
CA TYR A 53 -0.11 7.79 -4.13
C TYR A 53 0.05 8.60 -5.43
N VAL A 54 -0.93 8.53 -6.33
CA VAL A 54 -0.91 9.31 -7.58
C VAL A 54 -1.20 10.80 -7.35
N ARG A 55 -2.05 11.15 -6.37
CA ARG A 55 -2.54 12.54 -6.20
C ARG A 55 -1.81 13.34 -5.13
N GLU A 56 -1.27 12.69 -4.11
CA GLU A 56 -0.59 13.33 -2.99
C GLU A 56 0.90 13.53 -3.30
N PRO A 57 1.62 14.40 -2.55
CA PRO A 57 3.05 14.57 -2.71
C PRO A 57 3.80 13.23 -2.57
N THR A 58 4.78 12.99 -3.45
CA THR A 58 5.56 11.75 -3.49
C THR A 58 6.09 11.37 -2.11
N PRO A 59 5.79 10.17 -1.57
CA PRO A 59 6.26 9.75 -0.26
C PRO A 59 7.79 9.60 -0.20
N ASP A 60 8.36 9.60 1.01
CA ASP A 60 9.80 9.34 1.18
C ASP A 60 10.09 7.83 1.09
N LEU A 61 9.17 6.99 1.57
CA LEU A 61 9.27 5.53 1.55
C LEU A 61 7.99 4.89 1.01
N VAL A 62 8.16 3.92 0.12
CA VAL A 62 7.07 3.09 -0.41
C VAL A 62 7.32 1.63 -0.08
N LEU A 63 6.28 0.94 0.40
CA LEU A 63 6.24 -0.50 0.54
C LEU A 63 5.35 -1.08 -0.56
N VAL A 64 5.86 -2.03 -1.34
CA VAL A 64 5.07 -2.82 -2.30
C VAL A 64 5.10 -4.28 -1.89
N GLY A 65 3.97 -4.97 -2.05
CA GLY A 65 3.81 -6.30 -1.50
C GLY A 65 2.46 -6.95 -1.79
N SER A 66 2.24 -8.08 -1.14
CA SER A 66 1.01 -8.85 -1.22
C SER A 66 0.11 -8.55 -0.02
N SER A 67 -0.77 -9.49 0.34
CA SER A 67 -1.58 -9.39 1.56
C SER A 67 -0.76 -9.41 2.84
N LEU A 68 0.50 -9.86 2.80
CA LEU A 68 1.38 -9.87 3.97
C LEU A 68 1.84 -8.45 4.31
N ALA A 69 2.47 -7.76 3.37
CA ALA A 69 2.87 -6.36 3.54
C ALA A 69 1.67 -5.44 3.71
N TRP A 70 0.50 -5.78 3.15
CA TRP A 70 -0.73 -5.02 3.35
C TRP A 70 -1.14 -4.92 4.83
N ARG A 71 -0.75 -5.89 5.67
CA ARG A 71 -0.96 -5.82 7.14
C ARG A 71 -0.05 -4.79 7.84
N LEU A 72 1.04 -4.37 7.20
CA LEU A 72 1.95 -3.36 7.75
C LEU A 72 1.37 -1.96 7.48
N LYS A 73 0.36 -1.58 8.27
CA LYS A 73 -0.39 -0.34 8.07
C LYS A 73 0.52 0.89 8.15
N GLU A 74 0.19 1.93 7.39
CA GLU A 74 0.99 3.16 7.32
C GLU A 74 1.15 3.82 8.70
N GLU A 75 0.11 3.76 9.53
CA GLU A 75 0.10 4.30 10.89
C GLU A 75 1.11 3.62 11.82
N TYR A 76 1.52 2.38 11.55
CA TYR A 76 2.51 1.68 12.40
C TYR A 76 3.92 2.24 12.24
N PHE A 77 4.20 2.92 11.13
CA PHE A 77 5.50 3.54 10.90
C PHE A 77 5.61 4.85 11.68
N SER A 78 6.73 5.02 12.37
CA SER A 78 7.14 6.31 12.94
C SER A 78 7.88 7.18 11.92
N LEU A 79 8.39 6.59 10.84
CA LEU A 79 8.90 7.32 9.68
C LEU A 79 7.79 8.18 9.04
N PRO A 80 8.05 9.47 8.75
CA PRO A 80 7.07 10.31 8.08
C PRO A 80 6.93 9.90 6.60
N ARG A 81 5.77 10.21 6.02
CA ARG A 81 5.51 10.10 4.56
C ARG A 81 5.79 8.71 3.99
N VAL A 82 5.34 7.69 4.72
CA VAL A 82 5.28 6.30 4.24
C VAL A 82 4.00 6.07 3.46
N ARG A 83 4.07 5.32 2.36
CA ARG A 83 2.90 4.78 1.65
C ARG A 83 3.02 3.27 1.48
N ASN A 84 1.97 2.55 1.83
CA ASN A 84 1.92 1.10 1.65
C ASN A 84 1.04 0.77 0.44
N LEU A 85 1.69 0.44 -0.68
CA LEU A 85 1.06 0.05 -1.94
C LEU A 85 0.91 -1.47 -2.08
N ALA A 86 1.08 -2.23 -0.99
CA ALA A 86 0.83 -3.65 -1.00
C ALA A 86 -0.64 -3.95 -1.28
N LEU A 87 -0.89 -5.04 -2.01
CA LEU A 87 -2.23 -5.39 -2.48
C LEU A 87 -2.66 -6.71 -1.83
N ALA A 88 -3.73 -6.65 -1.05
CA ALA A 88 -4.33 -7.85 -0.50
C ALA A 88 -4.83 -8.77 -1.64
N GLY A 89 -4.29 -9.99 -1.70
CA GLY A 89 -4.56 -10.91 -2.80
C GLY A 89 -3.82 -10.60 -4.10
N GLY A 90 -2.98 -9.56 -4.15
CA GLY A 90 -2.26 -9.12 -5.34
C GLY A 90 -0.77 -9.49 -5.35
N SER A 91 -0.09 -9.01 -6.39
CA SER A 91 1.35 -9.18 -6.63
C SER A 91 2.13 -7.90 -6.23
N PRO A 92 3.31 -8.02 -5.59
CA PRO A 92 4.21 -6.88 -5.35
C PRO A 92 4.58 -6.14 -6.64
N VAL A 93 4.63 -6.86 -7.77
CA VAL A 93 5.03 -6.31 -9.07
C VAL A 93 4.04 -5.24 -9.54
N THR A 94 2.74 -5.42 -9.29
CA THR A 94 1.71 -4.43 -9.65
C THR A 94 2.01 -3.05 -9.05
N GLY A 95 2.27 -3.00 -7.74
CA GLY A 95 2.59 -1.76 -7.05
C GLY A 95 3.91 -1.16 -7.53
N LEU A 96 4.91 -2.00 -7.79
CA LEU A 96 6.22 -1.56 -8.27
C LEU A 96 6.16 -0.95 -9.67
N GLU A 97 5.38 -1.53 -10.58
CA GLU A 97 5.18 -0.99 -11.93
C GLU A 97 4.52 0.40 -11.89
N ILE A 98 3.47 0.55 -11.07
CA ILE A 98 2.81 1.85 -10.87
C ILE A 98 3.78 2.88 -10.29
N VAL A 99 4.70 2.48 -9.40
CA VAL A 99 5.74 3.38 -8.88
C VAL A 99 6.72 3.78 -9.98
N ALA A 100 7.18 2.83 -10.78
CA ALA A 100 8.16 3.05 -11.84
C ALA A 100 7.66 3.99 -12.94
N THR A 101 6.35 4.05 -13.20
CA THR A 101 5.80 4.96 -14.22
C THR A 101 5.73 6.43 -13.78
N ARG A 102 5.92 6.73 -12.49
CA ARG A 102 5.86 8.12 -11.98
C ARG A 102 7.12 8.89 -12.33
N ALA A 103 6.97 10.16 -12.69
CA ALA A 103 8.11 11.06 -12.92
C ALA A 103 8.88 11.36 -11.62
N SER A 104 8.16 11.60 -10.51
CA SER A 104 8.73 11.81 -9.18
C SER A 104 8.67 10.51 -8.37
N LEU A 105 9.83 10.03 -7.93
CA LEU A 105 10.00 8.74 -7.26
C LEU A 105 10.25 8.91 -5.75
N PRO A 106 9.88 7.92 -4.92
CA PRO A 106 10.27 7.88 -3.52
C PRO A 106 11.79 7.72 -3.36
N LYS A 107 12.30 8.04 -2.18
CA LYS A 107 13.73 7.84 -1.87
C LYS A 107 14.05 6.38 -1.64
N ILE A 108 13.12 5.65 -1.02
CA ILE A 108 13.26 4.24 -0.64
C ILE A 108 12.05 3.45 -1.10
N ILE A 109 12.28 2.29 -1.70
CA ILE A 109 11.25 1.30 -2.01
C ILE A 109 11.61 -0.02 -1.31
N LEU A 110 10.67 -0.55 -0.54
CA LEU A 110 10.73 -1.89 0.05
C LEU A 110 9.84 -2.83 -0.75
N ILE A 111 10.37 -3.97 -1.18
CA ILE A 111 9.66 -4.95 -2.01
C ILE A 111 9.56 -6.25 -1.22
N GLU A 112 8.33 -6.65 -0.86
CA GLU A 112 8.05 -7.98 -0.32
C GLU A 112 8.31 -9.06 -1.37
N THR A 113 9.07 -10.11 -1.00
CA THR A 113 9.40 -11.23 -1.90
C THR A 113 8.69 -12.54 -1.55
N ASN A 114 7.86 -12.57 -0.50
CA ASN A 114 7.19 -13.77 -0.02
C ASN A 114 6.26 -14.43 -1.05
N ILE A 115 5.44 -13.63 -1.75
CA ILE A 115 4.42 -14.14 -2.69
C ILE A 115 4.66 -13.57 -4.09
N LEU A 116 5.39 -14.35 -4.91
CA LEU A 116 5.64 -14.04 -6.32
C LEU A 116 4.90 -14.98 -7.28
N SER A 117 4.01 -15.83 -6.79
CA SER A 117 3.21 -16.73 -7.64
C SER A 117 2.01 -16.05 -8.32
N ARG A 118 1.69 -14.80 -7.95
CA ARG A 118 0.54 -14.06 -8.47
C ARG A 118 0.93 -13.18 -9.65
N ALA A 119 0.16 -13.21 -10.73
CA ALA A 119 0.37 -12.33 -11.87
C ALA A 119 0.19 -10.84 -11.48
N PRO A 120 0.94 -9.92 -12.11
CA PRO A 120 0.66 -8.49 -12.00
C PRO A 120 -0.74 -8.17 -12.55
N ASP A 121 -1.42 -7.19 -11.95
CA ASP A 121 -2.75 -6.74 -12.40
C ASP A 121 -2.57 -5.63 -13.43
N SER A 122 -2.59 -6.01 -14.72
CA SER A 122 -2.40 -5.06 -15.83
C SER A 122 -3.46 -3.96 -15.84
N ALA A 123 -4.72 -4.28 -15.46
CA ALA A 123 -5.79 -3.28 -15.45
C ALA A 123 -5.56 -2.21 -14.38
N LEU A 124 -4.98 -2.56 -13.23
CA LEU A 124 -4.55 -1.58 -12.24
C LEU A 124 -3.32 -0.81 -12.70
N ILE A 125 -2.35 -1.47 -13.31
CA ILE A 125 -1.15 -0.83 -13.85
C ILE A 125 -1.55 0.24 -14.87
N ASP A 126 -2.34 -0.11 -15.88
CA ASP A 126 -2.77 0.82 -16.93
C ASP A 126 -3.52 2.02 -16.32
N LYS A 127 -4.46 1.75 -15.41
CA LYS A 127 -5.28 2.79 -14.76
C LYS A 127 -4.47 3.82 -13.97
N PHE A 128 -3.36 3.42 -13.36
CA PHE A 128 -2.55 4.29 -12.48
C PHE A 128 -1.19 4.67 -13.06
N SER A 129 -0.82 4.13 -14.22
CA SER A 129 0.42 4.48 -14.94
C SER A 129 0.23 5.60 -15.93
N ASP A 130 -0.98 5.76 -16.46
CA ASP A 130 -1.31 6.90 -17.29
C ASP A 130 -1.30 8.18 -16.45
N ASP A 131 -0.53 9.17 -16.90
CA ASP A 131 -0.42 10.50 -16.28
C ASP A 131 -1.69 11.35 -16.49
N VAL A 132 -2.84 10.67 -16.53
CA VAL A 132 -4.16 11.24 -16.71
C VAL A 132 -4.52 11.99 -15.43
N ARG A 133 -3.99 13.22 -15.38
CA ARG A 133 -4.59 14.37 -14.70
C ARG A 133 -6.05 14.62 -15.14
N ALA A 134 -6.60 13.87 -16.08
CA ALA A 134 -7.89 14.09 -16.72
C ALA A 134 -9.06 13.26 -16.12
N ASP A 135 -9.06 13.08 -14.81
CA ASP A 135 -10.32 12.87 -14.07
C ASP A 135 -10.58 14.03 -13.09
N ALA A 136 -10.00 15.19 -13.40
CA ALA A 136 -10.43 16.45 -12.84
C ALA A 136 -11.76 16.86 -13.51
N LEU A 137 -12.75 17.17 -12.67
CA LEU A 137 -13.89 18.08 -12.94
C LEU A 137 -15.26 17.50 -13.31
N LEU A 138 -15.52 16.20 -13.22
CA LEU A 138 -16.92 15.76 -13.11
C LEU A 138 -17.38 15.83 -11.65
N LEU A 139 -18.05 16.94 -11.36
CA LEU A 139 -18.86 17.22 -10.17
C LEU A 139 -19.45 15.94 -9.56
N ARG A 140 -18.89 15.49 -8.44
CA ARG A 140 -19.50 14.46 -7.58
C ARG A 140 -19.90 15.06 -6.23
N PRO A 141 -20.72 16.14 -6.20
CA PRO A 141 -20.98 16.93 -5.00
C PRO A 141 -21.54 16.09 -3.85
N VAL A 142 -22.39 15.11 -4.13
CA VAL A 142 -22.92 14.19 -3.10
C VAL A 142 -21.81 13.34 -2.49
N ARG A 143 -20.90 12.83 -3.32
CA ARG A 143 -19.80 11.96 -2.88
C ARG A 143 -18.77 12.73 -2.06
N THR A 144 -18.47 13.95 -2.50
CA THR A 144 -17.65 14.92 -1.76
C THR A 144 -18.28 15.28 -0.41
N ALA A 145 -19.59 15.55 -0.36
CA ALA A 145 -20.29 15.87 0.88
C ALA A 145 -20.31 14.70 1.87
N VAL A 146 -20.59 13.49 1.40
CA VAL A 146 -20.55 12.27 2.24
C VAL A 146 -19.13 12.03 2.76
N ALA A 147 -18.12 12.10 1.91
CA ALA A 147 -16.74 11.92 2.35
C ALA A 147 -16.28 13.03 3.32
N ALA A 148 -16.74 14.28 3.16
CA ALA A 148 -16.45 15.37 4.10
C ALA A 148 -17.09 15.15 5.46
N TYR A 149 -18.34 14.69 5.48
CA TYR A 149 -19.04 14.33 6.70
C TYR A 149 -18.36 13.16 7.43
N GLU A 150 -18.00 12.10 6.70
CA GLU A 150 -17.27 10.96 7.25
C GLU A 150 -15.89 11.36 7.78
N THR A 151 -15.14 12.19 7.04
CA THR A 151 -13.81 12.66 7.48
C THR A 151 -13.89 13.55 8.72
N TRP A 152 -14.94 14.36 8.85
CA TRP A 152 -15.16 15.17 10.05
C TRP A 152 -15.43 14.25 11.26
N ASN A 153 -16.35 13.29 11.12
CA ASN A 153 -16.72 12.42 12.23
C ASN A 153 -15.67 11.37 12.59
N HIS A 154 -14.81 11.01 11.64
CA HIS A 154 -13.75 9.99 11.78
C HIS A 154 -12.37 10.57 11.50
N ALA A 155 -12.10 11.79 11.96
CA ALA A 155 -10.78 12.40 11.84
C ALA A 155 -9.70 11.43 12.35
N ALA A 156 -8.59 11.34 11.61
CA ALA A 156 -7.48 10.47 11.98
C ALA A 156 -7.06 10.76 13.43
N PRO A 157 -6.85 9.71 14.25
CA PRO A 157 -6.48 9.90 15.65
C PRO A 157 -5.22 10.77 15.74
N ASP A 158 -5.17 11.62 16.76
CA ASP A 158 -4.02 12.47 17.02
C ASP A 158 -2.73 11.63 17.10
N ALA A 159 -1.61 12.16 16.64
CA ALA A 159 -0.35 11.43 16.58
C ALA A 159 0.10 10.92 17.96
N ALA A 160 -0.21 11.66 19.04
CA ALA A 160 0.05 11.22 20.40
C ALA A 160 -0.84 10.04 20.80
N GLN A 161 -2.13 10.06 20.42
CA GLN A 161 -3.07 8.97 20.67
C GLN A 161 -2.69 7.71 19.88
N ALA A 162 -2.32 7.85 18.60
CA ALA A 162 -1.87 6.73 17.77
C ALA A 162 -0.60 6.06 18.36
N ARG A 163 0.35 6.86 18.86
CA ARG A 163 1.54 6.33 19.57
C ARG A 163 1.18 5.63 20.87
N ALA A 164 0.33 6.24 21.69
CA ALA A 164 -0.11 5.63 22.94
C ALA A 164 -0.83 4.29 22.71
N GLU A 165 -1.62 4.18 21.64
CA GLU A 165 -2.27 2.93 21.25
C GLU A 165 -1.27 1.87 20.79
N GLN A 166 -0.26 2.25 20.00
CA GLN A 166 0.83 1.34 19.62
C GLN A 166 1.60 0.83 20.83
N ASP A 167 1.97 1.71 21.76
CA ASP A 167 2.66 1.35 23.00
C ASP A 167 1.80 0.40 23.84
N ARG A 168 0.49 0.69 23.91
CA ARG A 168 -0.49 -0.20 24.56
C ARG A 168 -0.48 -1.58 23.91
N LEU A 169 -0.55 -1.68 22.59
CA LEU A 169 -0.52 -2.96 21.88
C LEU A 169 0.79 -3.73 22.11
N LEU A 170 1.93 -3.05 22.09
CA LEU A 170 3.25 -3.69 22.30
C LEU A 170 3.44 -4.17 23.74
N SER A 171 2.86 -3.47 24.72
CA SER A 171 2.93 -3.87 26.14
C SER A 171 2.09 -5.10 26.48
N ARG A 172 1.13 -5.46 25.63
CA ARG A 172 0.31 -6.67 25.82
C ARG A 172 1.13 -7.91 25.50
N PRO A 173 0.88 -9.03 26.20
CA PRO A 173 1.45 -10.31 25.80
C PRO A 173 0.95 -10.70 24.40
N PRO A 174 1.70 -11.56 23.67
CA PRO A 174 1.22 -12.14 22.43
C PRO A 174 -0.14 -12.81 22.62
N ASP A 175 -1.00 -12.76 21.59
CA ASP A 175 -2.30 -13.43 21.64
C ASP A 175 -2.13 -14.96 21.83
N THR A 176 -3.12 -15.56 22.47
CA THR A 176 -3.25 -17.00 22.72
C THR A 176 -4.31 -17.64 21.83
N PHE A 177 -4.81 -16.92 20.82
CA PHE A 177 -5.74 -17.46 19.82
C PHE A 177 -5.20 -18.75 19.19
N ASP A 178 -5.99 -19.82 19.26
CA ASP A 178 -5.68 -21.09 18.60
C ASP A 178 -6.07 -20.99 17.12
N ASN A 179 -5.07 -20.75 16.28
CA ASN A 179 -5.23 -20.62 14.83
C ASN A 179 -4.99 -21.94 14.08
N LYS A 180 -4.85 -23.09 14.77
CA LYS A 180 -4.35 -24.33 14.17
C LYS A 180 -5.12 -24.77 12.92
N VAL A 181 -6.45 -24.69 12.95
CA VAL A 181 -7.30 -25.09 11.81
C VAL A 181 -7.03 -24.22 10.58
N TYR A 182 -6.79 -22.92 10.76
CA TYR A 182 -6.49 -22.01 9.65
C TYR A 182 -5.07 -22.22 9.13
N LEU A 183 -4.11 -22.43 10.03
CA LEU A 183 -2.73 -22.75 9.69
C LEU A 183 -2.63 -24.06 8.89
N ASP A 184 -3.27 -25.14 9.35
CA ASP A 184 -3.24 -26.44 8.67
C ASP A 184 -3.80 -26.32 7.25
N ARG A 185 -4.90 -25.57 7.08
CA ARG A 185 -5.49 -25.28 5.77
C ARG A 185 -4.57 -24.45 4.87
N ALA A 186 -3.93 -23.41 5.42
CA ALA A 186 -2.99 -22.59 4.67
C ALA A 186 -1.78 -23.43 4.22
N LEU A 187 -1.27 -24.31 5.09
CA LEU A 187 -0.16 -25.20 4.80
C LEU A 187 -0.49 -26.17 3.67
N GLU A 188 -1.68 -26.79 3.69
CA GLU A 188 -2.16 -27.65 2.60
C GLU A 188 -2.19 -26.89 1.27
N GLN A 189 -2.85 -25.73 1.24
CA GLN A 189 -2.95 -24.89 0.04
C GLN A 189 -1.58 -24.46 -0.52
N MET A 190 -0.61 -24.16 0.36
CA MET A 190 0.75 -23.77 -0.04
C MET A 190 1.61 -24.96 -0.47
N ASN A 191 1.24 -26.20 -0.14
CA ASN A 191 1.92 -27.39 -0.64
C ASN A 191 1.37 -27.85 -2.00
N ASP A 192 0.10 -27.56 -2.28
CA ASP A 192 -0.56 -27.92 -3.54
C ASP A 192 -0.11 -27.08 -4.73
N GLY A 193 0.26 -25.81 -4.50
CA GLY A 193 0.65 -24.88 -5.55
C GLY A 193 2.07 -25.10 -6.10
N ASP A 194 2.24 -24.93 -7.42
CA ASP A 194 3.56 -24.79 -8.05
C ASP A 194 3.82 -23.31 -8.42
N PRO A 195 4.71 -22.61 -7.69
CA PRO A 195 5.00 -21.21 -7.96
C PRO A 195 5.98 -21.00 -9.11
N THR A 196 6.59 -22.06 -9.68
CA THR A 196 7.83 -21.94 -10.48
C THR A 196 7.71 -20.96 -11.63
N ALA A 197 6.76 -21.18 -12.54
CA ALA A 197 6.59 -20.35 -13.73
C ALA A 197 6.23 -18.89 -13.39
N PRO A 198 5.17 -18.61 -12.58
CA PRO A 198 4.83 -17.24 -12.25
C PRO A 198 5.90 -16.54 -11.40
N ALA A 199 6.55 -17.23 -10.46
CA ALA A 199 7.63 -16.65 -9.66
C ALA A 199 8.82 -16.25 -10.52
N ARG A 200 9.27 -17.11 -11.46
CA ARG A 200 10.36 -16.77 -12.38
C ARG A 200 10.02 -15.57 -13.26
N ALA A 201 8.79 -15.52 -13.80
CA ALA A 201 8.34 -14.39 -14.60
C ALA A 201 8.34 -13.08 -13.80
N ASN A 202 7.80 -13.10 -12.58
CA ASN A 202 7.78 -11.94 -11.71
C ASN A 202 9.17 -11.50 -11.25
N VAL A 203 10.07 -12.44 -10.94
CA VAL A 203 11.45 -12.14 -10.58
C VAL A 203 12.21 -11.46 -11.72
N LEU A 204 12.02 -11.92 -12.96
CA LEU A 204 12.61 -11.26 -14.14
C LEU A 204 12.09 -9.82 -14.28
N ARG A 205 10.77 -9.62 -14.08
CA ARG A 205 10.17 -8.29 -14.13
C ARG A 205 10.64 -7.39 -13.00
N LEU A 206 10.73 -7.91 -11.77
CA LEU A 206 11.28 -7.20 -10.61
C LEU A 206 12.71 -6.73 -10.90
N ARG A 207 13.57 -7.58 -11.46
CA ARG A 207 14.95 -7.19 -11.79
C ARG A 207 14.99 -5.98 -12.70
N GLN A 208 14.21 -6.01 -13.80
CA GLN A 208 14.13 -4.88 -14.74
C GLN A 208 13.68 -3.58 -14.06
N LEU A 209 12.64 -3.66 -13.22
CA LEU A 209 12.10 -2.50 -12.51
C LEU A 209 13.08 -1.96 -11.46
N ILE A 210 13.74 -2.85 -10.72
CA ILE A 210 14.76 -2.49 -9.73
C ILE A 210 15.92 -1.77 -10.41
N ASP A 211 16.39 -2.27 -11.56
CA ASP A 211 17.49 -1.67 -12.31
C ASP A 211 17.12 -0.27 -12.80
N ASP A 212 15.93 -0.08 -13.39
CA ASP A 212 15.42 1.24 -13.81
C ASP A 212 15.33 2.22 -12.63
N LEU A 213 14.69 1.80 -11.53
CA LEU A 213 14.50 2.63 -10.35
C LEU A 213 15.83 3.03 -9.71
N ARG A 214 16.80 2.12 -9.64
CA ARG A 214 18.14 2.41 -9.11
C ARG A 214 18.91 3.37 -10.01
N GLN A 215 18.82 3.23 -11.33
CA GLN A 215 19.41 4.19 -12.28
C GLN A 215 18.83 5.60 -12.11
N ARG A 216 17.56 5.69 -11.70
CA ARG A 216 16.86 6.94 -11.40
C ARG A 216 17.10 7.45 -9.96
N GLY A 217 18.06 6.86 -9.24
CA GLY A 217 18.53 7.32 -7.94
C GLY A 217 17.74 6.79 -6.74
N VAL A 218 16.81 5.84 -6.94
CA VAL A 218 16.03 5.26 -5.85
C VAL A 218 16.83 4.17 -5.14
N ARG A 219 16.74 4.16 -3.80
CA ARG A 219 17.23 3.03 -3.00
C ARG A 219 16.16 1.96 -2.95
N VAL A 220 16.48 0.78 -3.46
CA VAL A 220 15.54 -0.34 -3.45
C VAL A 220 16.07 -1.43 -2.52
N PHE A 221 15.18 -2.02 -1.73
CA PHE A 221 15.48 -3.15 -0.87
C PHE A 221 14.43 -4.25 -1.03
N LEU A 222 14.91 -5.50 -1.06
CA LEU A 222 14.07 -6.68 -0.92
C LEU A 222 13.89 -6.99 0.56
N ILE A 223 12.67 -7.34 0.95
CA ILE A 223 12.33 -7.75 2.32
C ILE A 223 11.55 -9.07 2.31
N HIS A 224 11.74 -9.83 3.37
CA HIS A 224 10.93 -10.99 3.68
C HIS A 224 10.12 -10.70 4.94
N ILE A 225 8.81 -10.90 4.88
CA ILE A 225 7.92 -10.80 6.04
C ILE A 225 7.85 -12.17 6.72
N PRO A 226 8.05 -12.27 8.05
CA PRO A 226 8.01 -13.57 8.71
C PRO A 226 6.66 -14.28 8.58
N LEU A 227 6.72 -15.57 8.32
CA LEU A 227 5.55 -16.48 8.32
C LEU A 227 5.65 -17.39 9.55
N ALA A 228 4.56 -18.10 9.86
CA ALA A 228 4.64 -19.16 10.86
C ALA A 228 5.67 -20.22 10.41
N PRO A 229 6.47 -20.81 11.33
CA PRO A 229 7.54 -21.75 10.98
C PRO A 229 7.08 -22.92 10.09
N GLU A 230 5.87 -23.42 10.32
CA GLU A 230 5.25 -24.48 9.52
C GLU A 230 5.02 -24.04 8.08
N ILE A 231 4.62 -22.79 7.88
CA ILE A 231 4.39 -22.18 6.57
C ILE A 231 5.71 -21.86 5.87
N GLU A 232 6.74 -21.40 6.59
CA GLU A 232 8.08 -21.17 6.02
C GLU A 232 8.66 -22.45 5.38
N GLY A 233 8.34 -23.61 5.97
CA GLY A 233 8.73 -24.92 5.45
C GLY A 233 7.90 -25.43 4.26
N SER A 234 6.81 -24.75 3.90
CA SER A 234 5.92 -25.20 2.81
C SER A 234 6.61 -25.17 1.44
N ARG A 235 6.12 -26.02 0.52
CA ARG A 235 6.69 -26.14 -0.83
C ARG A 235 6.70 -24.79 -1.57
N LEU A 236 5.58 -24.07 -1.58
CA LEU A 236 5.47 -22.78 -2.27
C LEU A 236 6.48 -21.76 -1.72
N VAL A 237 6.64 -21.64 -0.40
CA VAL A 237 7.56 -20.67 0.20
C VAL A 237 9.00 -21.02 -0.17
N ARG A 238 9.43 -22.27 0.06
CA ARG A 238 10.81 -22.69 -0.24
C ARG A 238 11.16 -22.51 -1.70
N MET A 239 10.27 -22.94 -2.61
CA MET A 239 10.52 -22.80 -4.06
C MET A 239 10.57 -21.32 -4.49
N THR A 240 9.69 -20.48 -3.94
CA THR A 240 9.74 -19.03 -4.22
C THR A 240 11.05 -18.43 -3.69
N ASP A 241 11.44 -18.78 -2.47
CA ASP A 241 12.65 -18.29 -1.83
C ASP A 241 13.93 -18.68 -2.60
N GLU A 242 14.01 -19.94 -3.04
CA GLU A 242 15.08 -20.45 -3.90
C GLU A 242 15.17 -19.65 -5.22
N ILE A 243 14.05 -19.43 -5.90
CA ILE A 243 13.99 -18.68 -7.16
C ILE A 243 14.42 -17.22 -6.97
N VAL A 244 14.00 -16.58 -5.87
CA VAL A 244 14.33 -15.18 -5.58
C VAL A 244 15.81 -15.04 -5.23
N HIS A 245 16.34 -15.89 -4.35
CA HIS A 245 17.75 -15.84 -3.95
C HIS A 245 18.70 -16.20 -5.10
N GLU A 246 18.31 -17.15 -5.98
CA GLU A 246 19.04 -17.43 -7.23
C GLU A 246 19.14 -16.17 -8.10
N ALA A 247 18.06 -15.39 -8.15
CA ALA A 247 17.99 -14.22 -8.99
C ALA A 247 18.58 -12.94 -8.38
N PHE A 248 18.65 -12.84 -7.06
CA PHE A 248 19.16 -11.67 -6.34
C PHE A 248 20.22 -12.09 -5.31
N PRO A 249 21.41 -12.52 -5.76
CA PRO A 249 22.48 -12.99 -4.87
C PRO A 249 23.18 -11.86 -4.09
N ASP A 250 22.97 -10.59 -4.47
CA ASP A 250 23.55 -9.43 -3.80
C ASP A 250 22.88 -9.18 -2.44
N LEU A 251 23.54 -9.58 -1.36
CA LEU A 251 23.11 -9.32 0.02
C LEU A 251 22.97 -7.83 0.36
N GLY A 252 23.62 -6.95 -0.41
CA GLY A 252 23.47 -5.50 -0.30
C GLY A 252 22.06 -5.01 -0.64
N LEU A 253 21.33 -5.77 -1.46
CA LEU A 253 19.96 -5.49 -1.88
C LEU A 253 18.92 -5.93 -0.85
N TRP A 254 19.28 -6.83 0.07
CA TRP A 254 18.36 -7.36 1.08
C TRP A 254 18.39 -6.51 2.35
N LEU A 255 17.22 -6.11 2.83
CA LEU A 255 17.08 -5.52 4.15
C LEU A 255 16.70 -6.64 5.13
N ALA A 256 17.61 -6.95 6.06
CA ALA A 256 17.37 -7.95 7.09
C ALA A 256 16.29 -7.44 8.06
N VAL A 257 15.17 -8.14 8.14
CA VAL A 257 14.04 -7.80 9.01
C VAL A 257 13.97 -8.87 10.08
N ASP A 258 14.55 -8.59 11.24
CA ASP A 258 14.74 -9.56 12.34
C ASP A 258 13.91 -9.19 13.59
N PRO A 259 12.57 -9.28 13.53
CA PRO A 259 11.71 -9.07 14.69
C PRO A 259 11.88 -10.23 15.70
N PRO A 260 11.47 -10.03 16.96
CA PRO A 260 11.54 -11.09 17.98
C PRO A 260 10.56 -12.23 17.67
N ARG A 261 10.99 -13.24 16.91
CA ARG A 261 10.12 -14.31 16.36
C ARG A 261 9.20 -15.00 17.38
N ARG A 262 9.66 -15.19 18.62
CA ARG A 262 8.85 -15.79 19.71
C ARG A 262 7.61 -14.97 20.10
N GLU A 263 7.64 -13.67 19.83
CA GLU A 263 6.57 -12.71 20.12
C GLU A 263 5.53 -12.64 19.00
N LEU A 264 5.83 -13.19 17.82
CA LEU A 264 4.98 -13.07 16.64
C LEU A 264 3.80 -14.04 16.70
N ARG A 265 2.67 -13.58 16.20
CA ARG A 265 1.42 -14.31 16.04
C ARG A 265 0.82 -14.00 14.67
N TRP A 266 0.08 -14.98 14.16
CA TRP A 266 -0.54 -14.93 12.84
C TRP A 266 -2.00 -15.38 12.97
N ASP A 267 -2.90 -14.79 12.19
CA ASP A 267 -4.31 -15.18 12.19
C ASP A 267 -4.51 -16.56 11.54
N ASP A 268 -3.70 -16.89 10.53
CA ASP A 268 -3.81 -18.09 9.69
C ASP A 268 -2.46 -18.73 9.33
N GLY A 269 -1.40 -18.37 10.07
CA GLY A 269 -0.03 -18.79 9.79
C GLY A 269 0.70 -17.95 8.74
N MET A 270 -0.02 -17.15 7.94
CA MET A 270 0.57 -16.23 6.96
C MET A 270 0.45 -14.77 7.40
N HIS A 271 -0.75 -14.35 7.76
CA HIS A 271 -1.04 -12.95 8.04
C HIS A 271 -0.80 -12.64 9.51
N LEU A 272 0.14 -11.73 9.77
CA LEU A 272 0.44 -11.23 11.10
C LEU A 272 -0.80 -10.58 11.73
N ASP A 273 -0.99 -10.81 13.02
CA ASP A 273 -1.93 -10.01 13.80
C ASP A 273 -1.45 -8.55 13.91
N GLU A 274 -2.27 -7.67 14.47
CA GLU A 274 -1.97 -6.24 14.56
C GLU A 274 -0.71 -5.95 15.39
N ARG A 275 -0.52 -6.61 16.53
CA ARG A 275 0.65 -6.43 17.40
C ARG A 275 1.93 -6.91 16.70
N SER A 276 1.88 -8.04 16.03
CA SER A 276 3.02 -8.65 15.35
C SER A 276 3.39 -7.86 14.10
N SER A 277 2.41 -7.32 13.38
CA SER A 277 2.64 -6.37 12.28
C SER A 277 3.42 -5.14 12.75
N LEU A 278 3.07 -4.58 13.92
CA LEU A 278 3.79 -3.47 14.52
C LEU A 278 5.24 -3.85 14.89
N LEU A 279 5.47 -5.04 15.46
CA LEU A 279 6.83 -5.54 15.75
C LEU A 279 7.68 -5.67 14.47
N VAL A 280 7.10 -6.16 13.37
CA VAL A 280 7.78 -6.25 12.07
C VAL A 280 8.11 -4.86 11.53
N VAL A 281 7.19 -3.90 11.64
CA VAL A 281 7.46 -2.51 11.24
C VAL A 281 8.63 -1.92 12.04
N ARG A 282 8.70 -2.16 13.35
CA ARG A 282 9.84 -1.72 14.17
C ARG A 282 11.16 -2.34 13.73
N ALA A 283 11.16 -3.62 13.36
CA ALA A 283 12.35 -4.27 12.83
C ALA A 283 12.79 -3.67 11.48
N ILE A 284 11.85 -3.36 10.59
CA ILE A 284 12.13 -2.66 9.32
C ILE A 284 12.76 -1.29 9.58
N GLU A 285 12.20 -0.50 10.51
CA GLU A 285 12.73 0.82 10.85
C GLU A 285 14.14 0.74 11.45
N SER A 286 14.40 -0.22 12.34
CA SER A 286 15.74 -0.47 12.89
C SER A 286 16.74 -0.76 11.78
N ALA A 287 16.42 -1.71 10.89
CA ALA A 287 17.28 -2.11 9.79
C ALA A 287 17.58 -0.95 8.81
N LEU A 288 16.59 -0.08 8.56
CA LEU A 288 16.77 1.10 7.72
C LEU A 288 17.70 2.13 8.36
N ASN A 289 17.61 2.33 9.68
CA ASN A 289 18.49 3.23 10.42
C ASN A 289 19.92 2.70 10.43
N GLU A 290 20.13 1.41 10.71
CA GLU A 290 21.45 0.78 10.68
C GLU A 290 22.12 0.92 9.30
N ARG A 291 21.35 0.75 8.21
CA ARG A 291 21.84 0.96 6.84
C ARG A 291 22.19 2.41 6.52
N ARG A 292 21.56 3.38 7.20
CA ARG A 292 21.89 4.80 7.08
C ARG A 292 23.19 5.09 7.81
N ASP A 293 23.34 4.62 9.03
CA ASP A 293 24.50 4.89 9.87
C ASP A 293 25.77 4.24 9.30
N ALA A 294 25.65 3.05 8.71
CA ALA A 294 26.75 2.34 8.05
C ALA A 294 27.34 3.09 6.82
N ARG A 295 26.66 4.09 6.27
CA ARG A 295 27.13 4.86 5.10
C ARG A 295 27.84 6.17 5.46
N GLY A 296 27.93 6.52 6.75
CA GLY A 296 28.40 7.83 7.18
C GLY A 296 27.45 8.97 6.79
N PRO A 297 27.64 10.18 7.36
CA PRO A 297 26.84 11.36 7.02
C PRO A 297 27.01 11.81 5.56
#